data_AF-M8B5B4-F1
#
_entry.id   AF-M8B5B4-F1
#
_cell.length_a   1.000
_cell.length_b   1.000
_cell.length_c   1.000
_cell.angle_alpha   90.00
_cell.angle_beta   90.00
_cell.angle_gamma   90.00
#
_symmetry.space_group_name_H-M   'P 1'
#
loop_
_entity.id
_entity.type
_entity.pdbx_description
1 polymer ?
#
loop_
_entity_poly.entity_id
_entity_poly.type
_entity_poly.pdbx_seq_one_letter_code
_entity_poly.pdbx_strand_id
1 'polypeptide(L)'
;MSPLYCHGKPRPLLLLLLLAVTLTLLAAAATAEDVSSGTAPFYPSAEAAAAAHCEGTLYPELCLSTLADIPDLHKKPLPDVICAAVNRTETEVTTMSANCSAYLHGRSLTSRDHLAVMDCMELLDTTMDELVATTADLQSPSAARRPTMEHAVTVLSAAITNQQTCLEGFSYQKGGEVRRYMEPGIRHIAKMVSNSLAMAKKMPGAGAGGSKPSPSTEETESVAARQPFTGYGQAGAYMENVEVGKSHKNLMFMGDGMGKTVIKASLNVVDGSTTFRSATVAVVGSNFLARDLTIENAAGPSKHQAVALRVGADLSAFYRCSFVGYQDTLYVHSLRQFFRECDIYGTIDFVFGNSAAVLQSCNLYARRPLPNQSNIYTAQGRTDPNQNTGISVQKSKNTGPGAGTSGRVSWMGYRGIISASEASTFTVGSFIDGDVWLAGTSIPFSGGL
;
A
#
# COMPACT_ATOMS: atom_id res chain seq x y z
N MET A 1 -68.36 20.22 18.35
CA MET A 1 -69.33 21.26 17.94
C MET A 1 -68.58 22.58 17.83
N SER A 2 -68.45 23.12 16.62
CA SER A 2 -68.24 24.58 16.41
C SER A 2 -69.57 25.30 16.69
N PRO A 3 -69.63 26.62 16.98
CA PRO A 3 -69.10 27.73 16.15
C PRO A 3 -68.26 28.72 17.01
N LEU A 4 -67.94 29.99 16.65
CA LEU A 4 -68.30 30.86 15.50
C LEU A 4 -67.08 31.70 15.07
N TYR A 5 -67.31 32.91 14.51
CA TYR A 5 -66.32 33.82 13.90
C TYR A 5 -66.69 35.29 14.20
N CYS A 6 -65.70 36.21 14.11
CA CYS A 6 -65.78 37.55 13.47
C CYS A 6 -64.62 38.45 14.01
N HIS A 7 -63.58 38.81 13.26
CA HIS A 7 -63.43 39.75 12.12
C HIS A 7 -63.49 41.26 12.45
N GLY A 8 -62.44 42.00 12.02
CA GLY A 8 -62.45 43.47 11.95
C GLY A 8 -61.07 44.13 11.80
N LYS A 9 -60.66 44.45 10.57
CA LYS A 9 -59.66 45.49 10.24
C LYS A 9 -60.26 46.38 9.14
N PRO A 10 -59.91 47.68 9.09
CA PRO A 10 -59.10 48.12 7.95
C PRO A 10 -58.02 49.18 8.28
N ARG A 11 -57.11 49.35 7.32
CA ARG A 11 -56.16 50.49 7.10
C ARG A 11 -56.88 51.55 6.19
N PRO A 12 -56.32 52.72 5.75
CA PRO A 12 -54.89 53.06 5.63
C PRO A 12 -54.46 54.56 5.72
N LEU A 13 -53.16 54.83 5.44
CA LEU A 13 -52.52 56.11 5.04
C LEU A 13 -52.65 57.34 5.98
N LEU A 14 -51.79 58.38 5.96
CA LEU A 14 -50.36 58.55 5.64
C LEU A 14 -50.02 60.01 6.00
N LEU A 15 -49.01 60.30 6.83
CA LEU A 15 -48.38 61.62 6.82
C LEU A 15 -46.93 61.55 7.33
N LEU A 16 -46.02 62.21 6.60
CA LEU A 16 -44.61 62.30 6.96
C LEU A 16 -44.36 63.46 7.94
N LEU A 17 -43.33 63.33 8.78
CA LEU A 17 -42.44 64.43 9.11
C LEU A 17 -41.05 63.90 9.46
N LEU A 18 -40.02 64.60 8.96
CA LEU A 18 -38.62 64.20 9.01
C LEU A 18 -37.94 64.66 10.30
N LEU A 19 -37.08 63.82 10.87
CA LEU A 19 -35.89 64.27 11.60
C LEU A 19 -34.74 63.31 11.30
N ALA A 20 -33.66 63.85 10.76
CA ALA A 20 -32.49 63.07 10.35
C ALA A 20 -31.54 62.88 11.54
N VAL A 21 -31.13 61.63 11.79
CA VAL A 21 -29.91 61.32 12.55
C VAL A 21 -29.08 60.39 11.68
N THR A 22 -27.97 60.93 11.16
CA THR A 22 -27.00 60.17 10.39
C THR A 22 -26.13 59.33 11.32
N LEU A 23 -26.35 58.01 11.33
CA LEU A 23 -25.36 57.07 11.85
C LEU A 23 -24.73 56.31 10.68
N THR A 24 -23.54 56.75 10.29
CA THR A 24 -22.73 56.09 9.25
C THR A 24 -22.19 54.77 9.80
N LEU A 25 -22.91 53.68 9.55
CA LEU A 25 -22.35 52.33 9.63
C LEU A 25 -21.33 52.18 8.51
N LEU A 26 -20.03 52.31 8.85
CA LEU A 26 -18.99 51.77 8.00
C LEU A 26 -19.19 50.26 7.92
N ALA A 27 -19.61 49.78 6.76
CA ALA A 27 -19.42 48.40 6.38
C ALA A 27 -17.91 48.17 6.20
N ALA A 28 -17.21 47.86 7.30
CA ALA A 28 -15.91 47.23 7.22
C ALA A 28 -16.12 45.85 6.62
N ALA A 29 -15.96 45.75 5.29
CA ALA A 29 -15.81 44.48 4.62
C ALA A 29 -14.51 43.84 5.15
N ALA A 30 -14.65 43.03 6.19
CA ALA A 30 -13.58 42.12 6.61
C ALA A 30 -13.35 41.18 5.43
N THR A 31 -12.25 41.41 4.72
CA THR A 31 -11.72 40.45 3.75
C THR A 31 -11.51 39.14 4.48
N ALA A 32 -12.22 38.09 4.04
CA ALA A 32 -11.93 36.74 4.46
C ALA A 32 -10.58 36.32 3.84
N GLU A 33 -9.49 36.73 4.48
CA GLU A 33 -8.18 36.16 4.22
C GLU A 33 -8.19 34.73 4.80
N ASP A 34 -8.36 33.76 3.91
CA ASP A 34 -8.25 32.34 4.21
C ASP A 34 -6.79 31.98 4.50
N VAL A 35 -6.33 32.32 5.70
CA VAL A 35 -5.01 31.97 6.21
C VAL A 35 -5.15 30.71 7.06
N SER A 36 -5.04 29.55 6.41
CA SER A 36 -4.88 28.24 7.03
C SER A 36 -3.53 28.14 7.77
N SER A 37 -3.39 28.87 8.86
CA SER A 37 -2.30 28.76 9.82
C SER A 37 -2.54 27.56 10.73
N GLY A 38 -1.67 26.55 10.66
CA GLY A 38 -1.81 25.31 11.42
C GLY A 38 -1.54 25.49 12.91
N THR A 39 -2.56 25.85 13.69
CA THR A 39 -2.52 25.76 15.16
C THR A 39 -2.64 24.30 15.59
N ALA A 40 -1.58 23.72 16.15
CA ALA A 40 -1.62 22.39 16.74
C ALA A 40 -2.71 22.32 17.84
N PRO A 41 -3.52 21.25 17.90
CA PRO A 41 -4.54 21.11 18.95
C PRO A 41 -3.86 20.94 20.31
N PHE A 42 -3.95 21.96 21.15
CA PHE A 42 -3.44 21.91 22.52
C PHE A 42 -4.40 21.10 23.39
N TYR A 43 -3.97 19.92 23.82
CA TYR A 43 -4.79 19.04 24.67
C TYR A 43 -4.70 19.46 26.15
N PRO A 44 -5.75 19.22 26.96
CA PRO A 44 -5.76 19.65 28.37
C PRO A 44 -4.82 18.84 29.27
N SER A 45 -4.44 17.62 28.87
CA SER A 45 -3.46 16.78 29.57
C SER A 45 -2.84 15.76 28.62
N ALA A 46 -1.75 15.10 29.04
CA ALA A 46 -1.08 14.07 28.24
C ALA A 46 -1.99 12.85 28.01
N GLU A 47 -2.78 12.47 29.00
CA GLU A 47 -3.75 11.37 28.95
C GLU A 47 -4.86 11.67 27.94
N ALA A 48 -5.36 12.91 27.91
CA ALA A 48 -6.35 13.36 26.93
C ALA A 48 -5.79 13.36 25.49
N ALA A 49 -4.53 13.77 25.31
CA ALA A 49 -3.83 13.68 24.03
C ALA A 49 -3.67 12.22 23.57
N ALA A 50 -3.18 11.35 24.46
CA ALA A 50 -3.01 9.93 24.18
C ALA A 50 -4.35 9.27 23.79
N ALA A 51 -5.43 9.54 24.52
CA ALA A 51 -6.76 9.02 24.19
C ALA A 51 -7.24 9.46 22.80
N ALA A 52 -7.12 10.76 22.47
CA ALA A 52 -7.52 11.29 21.17
C ALA A 52 -6.66 10.75 20.00
N HIS A 53 -5.35 10.58 20.23
CA HIS A 53 -4.46 9.98 19.23
C HIS A 53 -4.72 8.48 19.05
N CYS A 54 -5.00 7.74 20.11
CA CYS A 54 -5.28 6.30 20.07
C CYS A 54 -6.72 5.91 19.68
N GLU A 55 -7.66 6.86 19.62
CA GLU A 55 -9.04 6.61 19.16
C GLU A 55 -9.05 5.95 17.76
N GLY A 56 -9.81 4.87 17.58
CA GLY A 56 -9.90 4.15 16.29
C GLY A 56 -8.68 3.30 15.92
N THR A 57 -7.65 3.21 16.77
CA THR A 57 -6.57 2.23 16.60
C THR A 57 -7.07 0.80 16.87
N LEU A 58 -6.45 -0.21 16.25
CA LEU A 58 -6.80 -1.62 16.48
C LEU A 58 -6.32 -2.13 17.86
N TYR A 59 -5.28 -1.52 18.43
CA TYR A 59 -4.65 -1.96 19.67
C TYR A 59 -4.54 -0.79 20.67
N PRO A 60 -5.68 -0.26 21.18
CA PRO A 60 -5.72 0.98 21.95
C PRO A 60 -4.87 0.94 23.23
N GLU A 61 -4.91 -0.15 24.00
CA GLU A 61 -4.07 -0.30 25.20
C GLU A 61 -2.57 -0.21 24.89
N LEU A 62 -2.14 -0.86 23.80
CA LEU A 62 -0.75 -0.78 23.34
C LEU A 62 -0.41 0.64 22.88
N CYS A 63 -1.32 1.31 22.17
CA CYS A 63 -1.14 2.69 21.76
C CYS A 63 -0.96 3.61 22.97
N LEU A 64 -1.87 3.55 23.95
CA LEU A 64 -1.80 4.34 25.17
C LEU A 64 -0.48 4.11 25.92
N SER A 65 -0.05 2.85 26.09
CA SER A 65 1.24 2.53 26.72
C SER A 65 2.46 3.02 25.93
N THR A 66 2.37 3.05 24.59
CA THR A 66 3.45 3.56 23.72
C THR A 66 3.55 5.08 23.77
N LEU A 67 2.43 5.78 23.98
CA LEU A 67 2.43 7.25 24.08
C LEU A 67 2.70 7.77 25.51
N ALA A 68 2.53 6.93 26.55
CA ALA A 68 2.56 7.34 27.96
C ALA A 68 3.85 8.07 28.38
N ASP A 69 5.03 7.57 28.00
CA ASP A 69 6.32 8.19 28.36
C ASP A 69 6.84 9.17 27.27
N ILE A 70 5.94 9.75 26.46
CA ILE A 70 6.30 10.88 25.59
C ILE A 70 6.21 12.19 26.40
N PRO A 71 7.34 12.89 26.66
CA PRO A 71 7.32 14.12 27.43
C PRO A 71 6.54 15.21 26.68
N ASP A 72 5.76 16.00 27.43
CA ASP A 72 4.93 17.09 26.90
C ASP A 72 3.99 16.68 25.75
N LEU A 73 3.50 15.43 25.73
CA LEU A 73 2.64 14.89 24.67
C LEU A 73 1.48 15.82 24.25
N HIS A 74 0.82 16.45 25.22
CA HIS A 74 -0.29 17.39 25.01
C HIS A 74 0.06 18.69 24.26
N LYS A 75 1.35 18.98 24.10
CA LYS A 75 1.90 20.13 23.35
C LYS A 75 2.45 19.74 21.98
N LYS A 76 2.47 18.44 21.64
CA LYS A 76 3.08 17.94 20.39
C LYS A 76 2.07 17.88 19.25
N PRO A 77 2.43 18.32 18.03
CA PRO A 77 1.61 18.10 16.86
C PRO A 77 1.61 16.61 16.48
N LEU A 78 0.55 16.13 15.82
CA LEU A 78 0.37 14.71 15.48
C LEU A 78 1.57 14.07 14.72
N PRO A 79 2.25 14.74 13.76
CA PRO A 79 3.47 14.21 13.15
C PRO A 79 4.57 13.86 14.15
N ASP A 80 4.82 14.71 15.16
CA ASP A 80 5.82 14.46 16.21
C ASP A 80 5.44 13.27 17.09
N VAL A 81 4.14 13.11 17.36
CA VAL A 81 3.60 11.96 18.13
C VAL A 81 3.80 10.65 17.37
N ILE A 82 3.55 10.67 16.05
CA ILE A 82 3.77 9.50 15.19
C ILE A 82 5.26 9.20 15.08
N CYS A 83 6.14 10.19 14.88
CA CYS A 83 7.59 10.01 14.92
C CYS A 83 8.04 9.34 16.23
N ALA A 84 7.55 9.80 17.38
CA ALA A 84 7.91 9.21 18.67
C ALA A 84 7.43 7.74 18.82
N ALA A 85 6.25 7.41 18.30
CA ALA A 85 5.74 6.04 18.28
C ALA A 85 6.51 5.13 17.29
N VAL A 86 6.92 5.67 16.14
CA VAL A 86 7.74 4.97 15.15
C VAL A 86 9.14 4.68 15.69
N ASN A 87 9.83 5.65 16.30
CA ASN A 87 11.15 5.44 16.93
C ASN A 87 11.14 4.35 18.02
N ARG A 88 10.04 4.23 18.79
CA ARG A 88 9.84 3.11 19.72
C ARG A 88 9.71 1.78 18.98
N THR A 89 8.99 1.77 17.87
CA THR A 89 8.84 0.58 17.01
C THR A 89 10.17 0.15 16.38
N GLU A 90 11.01 1.08 15.96
CA GLU A 90 12.38 0.82 15.46
C GLU A 90 13.25 0.09 16.51
N THR A 91 13.10 0.47 17.79
CA THR A 91 13.81 -0.19 18.91
C THR A 91 13.38 -1.66 19.07
N GLU A 92 12.08 -1.95 18.94
CA GLU A 92 11.55 -3.32 18.95
C GLU A 92 11.98 -4.13 17.71
N VAL A 93 12.01 -3.52 16.52
CA VAL A 93 12.52 -4.15 15.28
C VAL A 93 14.01 -4.53 15.43
N THR A 94 14.83 -3.63 16.00
CA THR A 94 16.24 -3.90 16.28
C THR A 94 16.40 -5.08 17.25
N THR A 95 15.62 -5.08 18.33
CA THR A 95 15.61 -6.16 19.33
C THR A 95 15.19 -7.49 18.73
N MET A 96 14.16 -7.50 17.88
CA MET A 96 13.67 -8.70 17.21
C MET A 96 14.67 -9.24 16.19
N SER A 97 15.36 -8.37 15.44
CA SER A 97 16.44 -8.76 14.52
C SER A 97 17.61 -9.42 15.26
N ALA A 98 18.00 -8.87 16.41
CA ALA A 98 18.99 -9.48 17.30
C ALA A 98 18.53 -10.86 17.82
N ASN A 99 17.25 -11.01 18.20
CA ASN A 99 16.68 -12.30 18.61
C ASN A 99 16.70 -13.34 17.47
N CYS A 100 16.39 -12.95 16.23
CA CYS A 100 16.50 -13.82 15.05
C CYS A 100 17.95 -14.31 14.85
N SER A 101 18.92 -13.39 14.90
CA SER A 101 20.35 -13.72 14.80
C SER A 101 20.83 -14.66 15.91
N ALA A 102 20.48 -14.37 17.17
CA ALA A 102 20.81 -15.23 18.30
C ALA A 102 20.17 -16.62 18.19
N TYR A 103 18.97 -16.72 17.62
CA TYR A 103 18.29 -18.00 17.40
C TYR A 103 18.98 -18.86 16.34
N LEU A 104 19.47 -18.25 15.25
CA LEU A 104 20.28 -18.92 14.22
C LEU A 104 21.58 -19.48 14.80
N HIS A 105 22.33 -18.67 15.57
CA HIS A 105 23.62 -19.09 16.11
C HIS A 105 23.53 -20.11 17.25
N GLY A 106 22.45 -20.11 18.02
CA GLY A 106 22.31 -20.94 19.22
C GLY A 106 21.77 -22.36 19.00
N ARG A 107 21.36 -22.75 17.78
CA ARG A 107 20.60 -23.99 17.53
C ARG A 107 20.95 -24.65 16.19
N SER A 108 20.79 -25.98 16.13
CA SER A 108 20.70 -26.70 14.86
C SER A 108 19.27 -26.60 14.33
N LEU A 109 19.11 -26.06 13.13
CA LEU A 109 17.82 -25.87 12.45
C LEU A 109 17.75 -26.74 11.20
N THR A 110 16.53 -27.06 10.74
CA THR A 110 16.37 -27.60 9.39
C THR A 110 16.73 -26.53 8.36
N SER A 111 17.17 -26.93 7.15
CA SER A 111 17.49 -25.97 6.09
C SER A 111 16.32 -25.02 5.79
N ARG A 112 15.08 -25.51 5.87
CA ARG A 112 13.87 -24.68 5.68
C ARG A 112 13.68 -23.68 6.82
N ASP A 113 13.83 -24.10 8.07
CA ASP A 113 13.67 -23.22 9.22
C ASP A 113 14.76 -22.14 9.23
N HIS A 114 16.00 -22.48 8.84
CA HIS A 114 17.09 -21.53 8.66
C HIS A 114 16.75 -20.48 7.60
N LEU A 115 16.25 -20.89 6.42
CA LEU A 115 15.79 -19.96 5.39
C LEU A 115 14.64 -19.07 5.88
N ALA A 116 13.66 -19.61 6.60
CA ALA A 116 12.54 -18.83 7.13
C ALA A 116 12.97 -17.78 8.17
N VAL A 117 13.98 -18.06 9.01
CA VAL A 117 14.53 -17.05 9.93
C VAL A 117 15.34 -15.99 9.16
N MET A 118 16.11 -16.37 8.14
CA MET A 118 16.79 -15.40 7.26
C MET A 118 15.79 -14.49 6.53
N ASP A 119 14.69 -15.03 6.02
CA ASP A 119 13.61 -14.24 5.39
C ASP A 119 13.03 -13.24 6.38
N CYS A 120 12.78 -13.67 7.62
CA CYS A 120 12.29 -12.76 8.65
C CYS A 120 13.29 -11.63 8.96
N MET A 121 14.60 -11.90 8.94
CA MET A 121 15.63 -10.86 9.10
C MET A 121 15.66 -9.87 7.94
N GLU A 122 15.55 -10.35 6.68
CA GLU A 122 15.44 -9.51 5.48
C GLU A 122 14.19 -8.60 5.52
N LEU A 123 13.07 -9.14 6.01
CA LEU A 123 11.81 -8.43 6.17
C LEU A 123 11.83 -7.43 7.35
N LEU A 124 12.55 -7.73 8.43
CA LEU A 124 12.77 -6.80 9.55
C LEU A 124 13.70 -5.64 9.14
N ASP A 125 14.75 -5.91 8.36
CA ASP A 125 15.63 -4.89 7.78
C ASP A 125 14.86 -3.97 6.80
N THR A 126 14.01 -4.56 5.95
CA THR A 126 13.10 -3.78 5.08
C THR A 126 12.09 -2.95 5.89
N THR A 127 11.56 -3.51 6.98
CA THR A 127 10.67 -2.79 7.91
C THR A 127 11.37 -1.61 8.56
N MET A 128 12.65 -1.74 8.90
CA MET A 128 13.44 -0.62 9.44
C MET A 128 13.56 0.52 8.42
N ASP A 129 13.86 0.22 7.14
CA ASP A 129 13.92 1.26 6.09
C ASP A 129 12.57 2.00 5.93
N GLU A 130 11.45 1.28 6.05
CA GLU A 130 10.09 1.83 5.94
C GLU A 130 9.70 2.73 7.13
N LEU A 131 10.13 2.36 8.34
CA LEU A 131 9.95 3.18 9.54
C LEU A 131 10.80 4.47 9.47
N VAL A 132 12.07 4.35 9.05
CA VAL A 132 12.96 5.50 8.82
C VAL A 132 12.44 6.41 7.69
N ALA A 133 11.85 5.84 6.63
CA ALA A 133 11.18 6.64 5.60
C ALA A 133 9.98 7.41 6.17
N THR A 134 9.19 6.78 7.05
CA THR A 134 8.06 7.42 7.74
C THR A 134 8.50 8.63 8.57
N THR A 135 9.58 8.51 9.36
CA THR A 135 10.07 9.62 10.19
C THR A 135 10.67 10.75 9.35
N ALA A 136 11.38 10.42 8.27
CA ALA A 136 11.91 11.40 7.32
C ALA A 136 10.81 12.21 6.61
N ASP A 137 9.71 11.55 6.20
CA ASP A 137 8.54 12.20 5.60
C ASP A 137 7.86 13.19 6.55
N LEU A 138 7.66 12.79 7.81
CA LEU A 138 6.99 13.60 8.82
C LEU A 138 7.82 14.80 9.30
N GLN A 139 9.15 14.71 9.22
CA GLN A 139 10.07 15.76 9.67
C GLN A 139 10.41 16.79 8.57
N SER A 140 10.12 16.53 7.30
CA SER A 140 10.56 17.36 6.17
C SER A 140 9.39 17.95 5.35
N PRO A 141 8.68 18.98 5.88
CA PRO A 141 7.63 19.69 5.15
C PRO A 141 8.19 20.64 4.08
N SER A 142 8.75 20.10 3.00
CA SER A 142 9.20 20.91 1.85
C SER A 142 8.02 21.54 1.10
N ALA A 143 8.03 22.85 0.86
CA ALA A 143 6.89 23.53 0.21
C ALA A 143 6.67 23.15 -1.28
N ALA A 144 7.73 22.76 -2.00
CA ALA A 144 7.68 22.42 -3.44
C ALA A 144 7.18 20.99 -3.72
N ARG A 145 7.21 20.11 -2.72
CA ARG A 145 6.59 18.77 -2.76
C ARG A 145 5.73 18.64 -1.53
N ARG A 146 4.40 18.60 -1.69
CA ARG A 146 3.50 18.12 -0.62
C ARG A 146 4.06 16.79 -0.11
N PRO A 147 4.66 16.72 1.10
CA PRO A 147 5.28 15.49 1.52
C PRO A 147 4.17 14.54 1.91
N THR A 148 4.00 13.52 1.06
CA THR A 148 4.18 12.14 1.49
C THR A 148 3.31 11.61 2.63
N MET A 149 2.20 12.26 2.99
CA MET A 149 1.17 11.67 3.87
C MET A 149 0.65 10.33 3.32
N GLU A 150 0.42 10.27 2.01
CA GLU A 150 0.04 9.07 1.26
C GLU A 150 1.19 8.04 1.21
N HIS A 151 2.45 8.49 1.22
CA HIS A 151 3.64 7.62 1.19
C HIS A 151 3.99 7.06 2.59
N ALA A 152 3.91 7.85 3.67
CA ALA A 152 3.99 7.40 5.05
C ALA A 152 2.94 6.30 5.34
N VAL A 153 1.70 6.49 4.88
CA VAL A 153 0.65 5.45 4.92
C VAL A 153 1.05 4.22 4.08
N THR A 154 1.68 4.41 2.93
CA THR A 154 2.15 3.32 2.05
C THR A 154 3.28 2.49 2.69
N VAL A 155 4.32 3.13 3.25
CA VAL A 155 5.45 2.42 3.86
C VAL A 155 5.07 1.79 5.20
N LEU A 156 4.23 2.44 6.03
CA LEU A 156 3.65 1.80 7.22
C LEU A 156 2.75 0.61 6.86
N SER A 157 2.03 0.68 5.73
CA SER A 157 1.26 -0.46 5.22
C SER A 157 2.17 -1.62 4.79
N ALA A 158 3.31 -1.33 4.17
CA ALA A 158 4.30 -2.32 3.78
C ALA A 158 5.01 -2.96 5.01
N ALA A 159 5.30 -2.17 6.05
CA ALA A 159 5.87 -2.65 7.29
C ALA A 159 4.99 -3.71 7.98
N ILE A 160 3.65 -3.52 7.99
CA ILE A 160 2.71 -4.55 8.48
C ILE A 160 2.80 -5.82 7.61
N THR A 161 2.83 -5.66 6.29
CA THR A 161 2.96 -6.78 5.34
C THR A 161 4.25 -7.58 5.57
N ASN A 162 5.37 -6.91 5.83
CA ASN A 162 6.65 -7.55 6.08
C ASN A 162 6.60 -8.45 7.33
N GLN A 163 5.94 -8.00 8.41
CA GLN A 163 5.73 -8.83 9.60
C GLN A 163 4.83 -10.05 9.33
N GLN A 164 3.80 -9.91 8.49
CA GLN A 164 2.94 -11.04 8.08
C GLN A 164 3.74 -12.08 7.28
N THR A 165 4.51 -11.63 6.28
CA THR A 165 5.34 -12.51 5.44
C THR A 165 6.39 -13.27 6.26
N CYS A 166 6.99 -12.63 7.28
CA CYS A 166 7.87 -13.32 8.23
C CYS A 166 7.14 -14.47 8.94
N LEU A 167 5.95 -14.22 9.49
CA LEU A 167 5.17 -15.26 10.18
C LEU A 167 4.75 -16.40 9.24
N GLU A 168 4.37 -16.08 8.00
CA GLU A 168 3.96 -17.05 6.98
C GLU A 168 5.10 -18.01 6.63
N GLY A 169 6.34 -17.54 6.59
CA GLY A 169 7.54 -18.37 6.37
C GLY A 169 7.64 -19.58 7.30
N PHE A 170 7.18 -19.44 8.55
CA PHE A 170 7.21 -20.52 9.55
C PHE A 170 6.00 -21.48 9.51
N SER A 171 5.04 -21.30 8.61
CA SER A 171 3.78 -22.09 8.58
C SER A 171 3.98 -23.58 8.28
N TYR A 172 5.13 -23.94 7.71
CA TYR A 172 5.47 -25.31 7.29
C TYR A 172 6.48 -26.00 8.24
N GLN A 173 6.75 -25.41 9.40
CA GLN A 173 7.68 -25.96 10.37
C GLN A 173 7.13 -27.23 11.06
N LYS A 174 7.93 -28.28 11.15
CA LYS A 174 7.65 -29.44 12.02
C LYS A 174 7.80 -29.05 13.50
N GLY A 175 6.75 -29.21 14.31
CA GLY A 175 6.75 -28.90 15.76
C GLY A 175 6.52 -27.42 16.12
N GLY A 176 6.70 -26.50 15.17
CA GLY A 176 6.37 -25.08 15.31
C GLY A 176 7.20 -24.31 16.35
N GLU A 177 8.40 -24.79 16.71
CA GLU A 177 9.22 -24.21 17.79
C GLU A 177 9.84 -22.86 17.44
N VAL A 178 10.28 -22.66 16.19
CA VAL A 178 10.78 -21.37 15.70
C VAL A 178 9.62 -20.39 15.68
N ARG A 179 8.48 -20.80 15.12
CA ARG A 179 7.27 -19.97 15.11
C ARG A 179 6.86 -19.53 16.52
N ARG A 180 6.82 -20.47 17.48
CA ARG A 180 6.44 -20.17 18.88
C ARG A 180 7.39 -19.18 19.56
N TYR A 181 8.66 -19.17 19.18
CA TYR A 181 9.66 -18.20 19.67
C TYR A 181 9.53 -16.83 18.98
N MET A 182 9.38 -16.79 17.65
CA MET A 182 9.35 -15.54 16.88
C MET A 182 8.00 -14.81 16.94
N GLU A 183 6.89 -15.55 16.98
CA GLU A 183 5.54 -15.00 16.79
C GLU A 183 5.13 -13.90 17.79
N PRO A 184 5.46 -13.96 19.10
CA PRO A 184 5.12 -12.89 20.04
C PRO A 184 5.75 -11.53 19.67
N GLY A 185 7.04 -11.49 19.34
CA GLY A 185 7.76 -10.26 19.02
C GLY A 185 7.35 -9.67 17.67
N ILE A 186 7.26 -10.50 16.63
CA ILE A 186 6.80 -10.08 15.30
C ILE A 186 5.36 -9.55 15.34
N ARG A 187 4.47 -10.18 16.13
CA ARG A 187 3.12 -9.65 16.36
C ARG A 187 3.11 -8.38 17.20
N HIS A 188 4.07 -8.18 18.11
CA HIS A 188 4.17 -6.92 18.86
C HIS A 188 4.51 -5.75 17.93
N ILE A 189 5.54 -5.92 17.09
CA ILE A 189 5.93 -4.94 16.05
C ILE A 189 4.74 -4.63 15.13
N ALA A 190 4.08 -5.65 14.57
CA ALA A 190 2.94 -5.44 13.67
C ALA A 190 1.80 -4.62 14.31
N LYS A 191 1.57 -4.78 15.63
CA LYS A 191 0.57 -4.00 16.39
C LYS A 191 1.00 -2.55 16.62
N MET A 192 2.28 -2.31 16.87
CA MET A 192 2.82 -0.94 16.99
C MET A 192 2.72 -0.20 15.66
N VAL A 193 3.14 -0.83 14.55
CA VAL A 193 3.03 -0.24 13.20
C VAL A 193 1.56 0.03 12.85
N SER A 194 0.64 -0.88 13.16
CA SER A 194 -0.81 -0.70 12.98
C SER A 194 -1.35 0.54 13.70
N ASN A 195 -0.93 0.76 14.96
CA ASN A 195 -1.32 1.96 15.70
C ASN A 195 -0.75 3.25 15.08
N SER A 196 0.52 3.24 14.65
CA SER A 196 1.15 4.36 13.94
C SER A 196 0.46 4.65 12.59
N LEU A 197 0.06 3.61 11.85
CA LEU A 197 -0.70 3.72 10.60
C LEU A 197 -2.09 4.35 10.82
N ALA A 198 -2.83 3.89 11.83
CA ALA A 198 -4.12 4.45 12.19
C ALA A 198 -4.03 5.92 12.64
N MET A 199 -2.95 6.31 13.35
CA MET A 199 -2.67 7.72 13.64
C MET A 199 -2.33 8.51 12.37
N ALA A 200 -1.52 7.96 11.47
CA ALA A 200 -1.17 8.63 10.22
C ALA A 200 -2.39 8.89 9.30
N LYS A 201 -3.36 7.97 9.29
CA LYS A 201 -4.64 8.12 8.57
C LYS A 201 -5.51 9.29 9.04
N LYS A 202 -5.29 9.83 10.25
CA LYS A 202 -5.99 11.02 10.77
C LYS A 202 -5.45 12.34 10.22
N MET A 203 -4.29 12.33 9.58
CA MET A 203 -3.63 13.57 9.12
C MET A 203 -4.24 14.08 7.80
N PRO A 204 -4.30 15.41 7.57
CA PRO A 204 -4.84 15.98 6.34
C PRO A 204 -4.18 15.40 5.09
N GLY A 205 -4.99 15.04 4.09
CA GLY A 205 -4.53 14.39 2.85
C GLY A 205 -4.60 12.86 2.87
N ALA A 206 -4.50 12.19 4.02
CA ALA A 206 -4.49 10.73 4.10
C ALA A 206 -5.84 10.02 3.83
N GLY A 207 -6.90 10.77 3.50
CA GLY A 207 -8.28 10.27 3.33
C GLY A 207 -9.13 10.93 2.23
N ALA A 208 -8.53 11.72 1.33
CA ALA A 208 -9.28 12.55 0.38
C ALA A 208 -9.68 11.80 -0.91
N GLY A 209 -10.64 10.87 -0.80
CA GLY A 209 -11.31 10.22 -1.94
C GLY A 209 -12.33 11.13 -2.67
N GLY A 210 -12.01 12.41 -2.85
CA GLY A 210 -12.92 13.42 -3.40
C GLY A 210 -12.21 14.44 -4.30
N SER A 211 -12.54 14.41 -5.59
CA SER A 211 -12.29 15.43 -6.62
C SER A 211 -11.12 16.40 -6.38
N LYS A 212 -9.90 16.02 -6.80
CA LYS A 212 -8.86 17.01 -7.15
C LYS A 212 -9.36 17.82 -8.37
N PRO A 213 -9.15 19.16 -8.44
CA PRO A 213 -9.50 19.94 -9.62
C PRO A 213 -8.71 19.50 -10.86
N SER A 214 -9.25 19.77 -12.05
CA SER A 214 -8.52 19.62 -13.32
C SER A 214 -7.17 20.34 -13.28
N PRO A 215 -6.13 19.83 -13.98
CA PRO A 215 -4.80 20.43 -13.93
C PRO A 215 -4.81 21.84 -14.50
N SER A 216 -4.67 22.83 -13.62
CA SER A 216 -4.20 24.16 -14.00
C SER A 216 -2.75 24.02 -14.49
N THR A 217 -2.50 24.45 -15.71
CA THR A 217 -1.16 24.54 -16.29
C THR A 217 -0.33 25.57 -15.56
N GLU A 218 0.41 25.15 -14.54
CA GLU A 218 1.55 25.90 -14.02
C GLU A 218 2.56 24.95 -13.35
N GLU A 219 3.80 25.06 -13.80
CA GLU A 219 5.03 24.50 -13.21
C GLU A 219 5.02 22.98 -12.89
N THR A 220 5.10 22.18 -13.95
CA THR A 220 5.92 20.95 -13.89
C THR A 220 7.38 21.35 -13.60
N GLU A 221 7.72 21.50 -12.32
CA GLU A 221 9.10 21.30 -11.89
C GLU A 221 9.52 19.93 -12.40
N SER A 222 10.49 19.90 -13.31
CA SER A 222 10.98 18.63 -13.83
C SER A 222 11.57 17.84 -12.66
N VAL A 223 10.88 16.77 -12.25
CA VAL A 223 11.57 15.59 -11.73
C VAL A 223 12.46 15.13 -12.88
N ALA A 224 13.67 15.69 -12.93
CA ALA A 224 14.61 15.48 -14.01
C ALA A 224 14.74 13.97 -14.19
N ALA A 225 14.26 13.48 -15.34
CA ALA A 225 14.05 12.07 -15.55
C ALA A 225 15.40 11.36 -15.37
N ARG A 226 15.59 10.76 -14.18
CA ARG A 226 16.74 9.91 -13.88
C ARG A 226 16.55 8.69 -14.76
N GLN A 227 17.09 8.79 -15.98
CA GLN A 227 17.05 7.74 -16.98
C GLN A 227 17.47 6.45 -16.29
N PRO A 228 16.61 5.43 -16.29
CA PRO A 228 16.89 4.22 -15.54
C PRO A 228 18.14 3.56 -16.12
N PHE A 229 18.99 3.00 -15.27
CA PHE A 229 20.10 2.21 -15.75
C PHE A 229 19.54 0.98 -16.46
N THR A 230 19.63 0.97 -17.80
CA THR A 230 18.90 0.03 -18.64
C THR A 230 19.81 -1.15 -19.01
N GLY A 231 19.48 -2.32 -18.47
CA GLY A 231 20.04 -3.59 -18.89
C GLY A 231 19.26 -4.15 -20.08
N TYR A 232 19.96 -4.44 -21.18
CA TYR A 232 19.39 -5.05 -22.38
C TYR A 232 19.67 -6.56 -22.38
N GLY A 233 18.61 -7.36 -22.36
CA GLY A 233 18.67 -8.82 -22.49
C GLY A 233 18.27 -9.25 -23.90
N GLN A 234 19.19 -9.86 -24.64
CA GLN A 234 18.92 -10.41 -25.98
C GLN A 234 17.89 -11.56 -25.91
N ALA A 235 17.33 -11.95 -27.05
CA ALA A 235 16.51 -13.14 -27.17
C ALA A 235 17.30 -14.39 -26.72
N GLY A 236 16.76 -15.13 -25.76
CA GLY A 236 17.43 -16.23 -25.08
C GLY A 236 16.68 -16.66 -23.82
N ALA A 237 17.01 -17.86 -23.33
CA ALA A 237 16.52 -18.39 -22.06
C ALA A 237 17.65 -18.38 -21.02
N TYR A 238 17.50 -17.54 -20.01
CA TYR A 238 18.44 -17.27 -18.93
C TYR A 238 18.02 -18.10 -17.70
N MET A 239 18.81 -19.13 -17.38
CA MET A 239 18.46 -20.13 -16.36
C MET A 239 19.06 -19.74 -15.01
N GLU A 240 18.48 -18.72 -14.38
CA GLU A 240 19.02 -18.08 -13.18
C GLU A 240 17.92 -17.51 -12.26
N ASN A 241 18.24 -17.37 -10.98
CA ASN A 241 17.47 -16.58 -10.02
C ASN A 241 18.11 -15.19 -9.89
N VAL A 242 17.33 -14.13 -10.09
CA VAL A 242 17.82 -12.73 -10.08
C VAL A 242 17.26 -11.96 -8.90
N GLU A 243 18.11 -11.21 -8.20
CA GLU A 243 17.70 -10.36 -7.08
C GLU A 243 18.13 -8.90 -7.31
N VAL A 244 17.16 -7.99 -7.32
CA VAL A 244 17.37 -6.54 -7.39
C VAL A 244 17.18 -5.96 -5.98
N GLY A 245 18.21 -6.12 -5.14
CA GLY A 245 18.20 -5.67 -3.74
C GLY A 245 18.09 -4.14 -3.58
N LYS A 246 17.77 -3.67 -2.36
CA LYS A 246 17.38 -2.28 -2.05
C LYS A 246 18.37 -1.16 -2.46
N SER A 247 19.64 -1.48 -2.65
CA SER A 247 20.66 -0.56 -3.16
C SER A 247 20.53 -0.25 -4.65
N HIS A 248 19.92 -1.13 -5.43
CA HIS A 248 19.83 -1.07 -6.90
C HIS A 248 18.55 -0.33 -7.36
N LYS A 249 18.51 0.99 -7.11
CA LYS A 249 17.36 1.84 -7.44
C LYS A 249 17.41 2.36 -8.88
N ASN A 250 16.26 2.56 -9.51
CA ASN A 250 16.11 3.08 -10.88
C ASN A 250 16.77 2.17 -11.96
N LEU A 251 16.65 0.85 -11.82
CA LEU A 251 17.04 -0.08 -12.90
C LEU A 251 15.88 -0.28 -13.88
N MET A 252 16.20 -0.49 -15.16
CA MET A 252 15.25 -0.98 -16.16
C MET A 252 15.77 -2.26 -16.81
N PHE A 253 14.97 -3.32 -16.82
CA PHE A 253 15.22 -4.52 -17.63
C PHE A 253 14.44 -4.42 -18.94
N MET A 254 15.12 -4.54 -20.08
CA MET A 254 14.49 -4.51 -21.41
C MET A 254 14.87 -5.76 -22.21
N GLY A 255 13.88 -6.51 -22.67
CA GLY A 255 14.05 -7.66 -23.57
C GLY A 255 13.63 -7.40 -25.02
N ASP A 256 13.82 -8.40 -25.89
CA ASP A 256 13.45 -8.36 -27.31
C ASP A 256 11.96 -8.63 -27.58
N GLY A 257 11.19 -8.96 -26.53
CA GLY A 257 9.75 -9.26 -26.55
C GLY A 257 9.37 -10.41 -25.61
N MET A 258 8.10 -10.42 -25.18
CA MET A 258 7.50 -11.55 -24.46
C MET A 258 7.73 -12.86 -25.24
N GLY A 259 8.21 -13.89 -24.54
CA GLY A 259 8.53 -15.21 -25.11
C GLY A 259 9.85 -15.27 -25.89
N LYS A 260 10.58 -14.17 -26.06
CA LYS A 260 11.92 -14.15 -26.68
C LYS A 260 13.03 -14.05 -25.65
N THR A 261 12.96 -13.06 -24.76
CA THR A 261 13.88 -12.90 -23.62
C THR A 261 13.19 -13.48 -22.39
N VAL A 262 13.70 -14.60 -21.87
CA VAL A 262 13.05 -15.39 -20.82
C VAL A 262 14.01 -15.62 -19.65
N ILE A 263 13.70 -15.07 -18.47
CA ILE A 263 14.41 -15.41 -17.22
C ILE A 263 13.64 -16.54 -16.54
N LYS A 264 14.33 -17.63 -16.16
CA LYS A 264 13.68 -18.89 -15.79
C LYS A 264 14.40 -19.63 -14.66
N ALA A 265 13.64 -19.99 -13.62
CA ALA A 265 14.11 -20.86 -12.54
C ALA A 265 13.01 -21.86 -12.12
N SER A 266 13.24 -22.62 -11.05
CA SER A 266 12.31 -23.65 -10.56
C SER A 266 12.29 -23.85 -9.04
N LEU A 267 12.77 -22.86 -8.27
CA LEU A 267 12.68 -22.89 -6.80
C LEU A 267 11.21 -22.97 -6.35
N ASN A 268 10.93 -23.77 -5.33
CA ASN A 268 9.57 -24.07 -4.90
C ASN A 268 9.52 -24.57 -3.44
N VAL A 269 8.32 -24.61 -2.86
CA VAL A 269 8.10 -25.02 -1.47
C VAL A 269 8.34 -26.51 -1.21
N VAL A 270 7.94 -27.40 -2.12
CA VAL A 270 8.10 -28.86 -1.95
C VAL A 270 9.57 -29.26 -1.84
N ASP A 271 10.45 -28.63 -2.62
CA ASP A 271 11.89 -28.89 -2.63
C ASP A 271 12.67 -28.09 -1.57
N GLY A 272 11.96 -27.42 -0.64
CA GLY A 272 12.53 -26.86 0.59
C GLY A 272 12.66 -25.34 0.65
N SER A 273 12.43 -24.60 -0.45
CA SER A 273 12.46 -23.13 -0.43
C SER A 273 11.24 -22.55 0.29
N THR A 274 11.31 -21.31 0.78
CA THR A 274 10.13 -20.57 1.24
C THR A 274 9.38 -20.00 0.02
N THR A 275 8.09 -19.64 0.17
CA THR A 275 7.39 -18.91 -0.92
C THR A 275 8.14 -17.62 -1.28
N PHE A 276 8.62 -16.89 -0.28
CA PHE A 276 9.36 -15.64 -0.43
C PHE A 276 10.68 -15.78 -1.22
N ARG A 277 11.47 -16.86 -0.99
CA ARG A 277 12.69 -17.18 -1.77
C ARG A 277 12.45 -18.05 -3.01
N SER A 278 11.22 -18.47 -3.29
CA SER A 278 10.92 -19.25 -4.51
C SER A 278 10.96 -18.42 -5.80
N ALA A 279 11.05 -17.09 -5.69
CA ALA A 279 11.02 -16.15 -6.80
C ALA A 279 12.13 -16.39 -7.83
N THR A 280 11.76 -16.51 -9.11
CA THR A 280 12.72 -16.47 -10.23
C THR A 280 13.38 -15.09 -10.34
N VAL A 281 12.59 -14.03 -10.16
CA VAL A 281 13.09 -12.66 -10.01
C VAL A 281 12.48 -12.04 -8.76
N ALA A 282 13.31 -11.48 -7.89
CA ALA A 282 12.90 -10.69 -6.73
C ALA A 282 13.36 -9.24 -6.88
N VAL A 283 12.45 -8.29 -6.67
CA VAL A 283 12.70 -6.85 -6.83
C VAL A 283 12.35 -6.09 -5.56
N VAL A 284 13.34 -5.41 -4.98
CA VAL A 284 13.20 -4.56 -3.77
C VAL A 284 13.70 -3.13 -4.04
N GLY A 285 14.65 -2.95 -4.96
CA GLY A 285 15.12 -1.63 -5.41
C GLY A 285 14.00 -0.78 -6.03
N SER A 286 13.72 0.38 -5.43
CA SER A 286 12.65 1.31 -5.85
C SER A 286 12.85 1.86 -7.28
N ASN A 287 11.76 2.32 -7.90
CA ASN A 287 11.71 2.81 -9.28
C ASN A 287 12.17 1.76 -10.33
N PHE A 288 11.99 0.47 -10.03
CA PHE A 288 12.34 -0.60 -10.97
C PHE A 288 11.35 -0.67 -12.13
N LEU A 289 11.87 -0.74 -13.35
CA LEU A 289 11.09 -0.91 -14.57
C LEU A 289 11.43 -2.23 -15.26
N ALA A 290 10.45 -2.88 -15.86
CA ALA A 290 10.70 -4.00 -16.78
C ALA A 290 9.82 -3.92 -18.02
N ARG A 291 10.37 -4.37 -19.15
CA ARG A 291 9.69 -4.28 -20.44
C ARG A 291 10.07 -5.42 -21.40
N ASP A 292 9.09 -5.87 -22.18
CA ASP A 292 9.29 -6.73 -23.35
C ASP A 292 10.06 -8.04 -23.02
N LEU A 293 9.73 -8.72 -21.91
CA LEU A 293 10.39 -9.94 -21.44
C LEU A 293 9.43 -10.92 -20.75
N THR A 294 9.87 -12.16 -20.54
CA THR A 294 9.18 -13.19 -19.76
C THR A 294 9.96 -13.54 -18.49
N ILE A 295 9.25 -13.74 -17.38
CA ILE A 295 9.77 -14.34 -16.16
C ILE A 295 8.96 -15.61 -15.87
N GLU A 296 9.63 -16.76 -15.77
CA GLU A 296 8.99 -18.06 -15.60
C GLU A 296 9.52 -18.82 -14.37
N ASN A 297 8.61 -19.30 -13.52
CA ASN A 297 8.91 -20.39 -12.60
C ASN A 297 8.38 -21.72 -13.16
N ALA A 298 9.31 -22.63 -13.44
CA ALA A 298 9.08 -23.87 -14.15
C ALA A 298 8.82 -25.09 -13.25
N ALA A 299 8.71 -24.91 -11.93
CA ALA A 299 8.57 -26.01 -10.96
C ALA A 299 7.36 -26.94 -11.23
N GLY A 300 6.27 -26.38 -11.73
CA GLY A 300 5.04 -27.13 -12.04
C GLY A 300 4.05 -27.24 -10.87
N PRO A 301 2.81 -27.68 -11.12
CA PRO A 301 1.72 -27.59 -10.14
C PRO A 301 1.86 -28.58 -8.98
N SER A 302 2.61 -29.67 -9.16
CA SER A 302 2.93 -30.65 -8.10
C SER A 302 3.99 -30.17 -7.10
N LYS A 303 4.59 -28.99 -7.34
CA LYS A 303 5.59 -28.38 -6.45
C LYS A 303 5.02 -27.30 -5.52
N HIS A 304 3.69 -27.10 -5.57
CA HIS A 304 2.96 -26.08 -4.82
C HIS A 304 3.51 -24.67 -5.09
N GLN A 305 3.71 -23.84 -4.07
CA GLN A 305 4.11 -22.45 -4.21
C GLN A 305 5.47 -22.32 -4.92
N ALA A 306 5.49 -21.58 -6.03
CA ALA A 306 6.67 -21.41 -6.88
C ALA A 306 6.58 -20.08 -7.64
N VAL A 307 7.14 -19.02 -7.05
CA VAL A 307 6.98 -17.64 -7.53
C VAL A 307 7.81 -17.38 -8.79
N ALA A 308 7.21 -16.75 -9.80
CA ALA A 308 7.94 -16.25 -10.96
C ALA A 308 8.54 -14.87 -10.64
N LEU A 309 7.71 -13.90 -10.27
CA LEU A 309 8.15 -12.56 -9.90
C LEU A 309 7.65 -12.20 -8.50
N ARG A 310 8.57 -11.74 -7.63
CA ARG A 310 8.28 -11.06 -6.36
C ARG A 310 8.66 -9.59 -6.46
N VAL A 311 7.75 -8.69 -6.08
CA VAL A 311 7.97 -7.24 -6.07
C VAL A 311 7.61 -6.67 -4.71
N GLY A 312 8.62 -6.14 -4.00
CA GLY A 312 8.50 -5.33 -2.79
C GLY A 312 9.21 -3.99 -2.98
N ALA A 313 9.00 -3.37 -4.14
CA ALA A 313 9.67 -2.14 -4.57
C ALA A 313 8.63 -1.07 -4.90
N ASP A 314 8.70 0.08 -4.23
CA ASP A 314 7.82 1.22 -4.51
C ASP A 314 8.11 1.84 -5.89
N LEU A 315 7.05 2.36 -6.50
CA LEU A 315 7.04 3.00 -7.83
C LEU A 315 7.61 2.09 -8.93
N SER A 316 7.33 0.79 -8.85
CA SER A 316 7.79 -0.20 -9.83
C SER A 316 6.75 -0.43 -10.93
N ALA A 317 7.20 -0.55 -12.18
CA ALA A 317 6.29 -0.71 -13.31
C ALA A 317 6.76 -1.72 -14.39
N PHE A 318 5.81 -2.49 -14.89
CA PHE A 318 6.03 -3.60 -15.81
C PHE A 318 5.17 -3.41 -17.06
N TYR A 319 5.78 -3.42 -18.25
CA TYR A 319 5.09 -3.15 -19.50
C TYR A 319 5.35 -4.20 -20.57
N ARG A 320 4.31 -4.89 -21.04
CA ARG A 320 4.43 -6.02 -21.98
C ARG A 320 5.40 -7.07 -21.44
N CYS A 321 5.21 -7.44 -20.19
CA CYS A 321 5.91 -8.55 -19.55
C CYS A 321 4.99 -9.77 -19.45
N SER A 322 5.58 -10.96 -19.51
CA SER A 322 4.86 -12.22 -19.29
C SER A 322 5.34 -12.87 -18.00
N PHE A 323 4.41 -13.26 -17.12
CA PHE A 323 4.69 -13.90 -15.83
C PHE A 323 4.08 -15.29 -15.83
N VAL A 324 4.92 -16.33 -15.82
CA VAL A 324 4.52 -17.71 -16.10
C VAL A 324 4.81 -18.61 -14.91
N GLY A 325 3.77 -19.23 -14.36
CA GLY A 325 3.92 -20.18 -13.25
C GLY A 325 2.69 -21.08 -13.11
N TYR A 326 2.48 -21.59 -11.90
CA TYR A 326 1.27 -22.33 -11.53
C TYR A 326 0.68 -21.72 -10.26
N GLN A 327 1.04 -22.23 -9.08
CA GLN A 327 0.63 -21.66 -7.82
C GLN A 327 1.59 -20.51 -7.43
N ASP A 328 1.04 -19.41 -6.91
CA ASP A 328 1.79 -18.24 -6.42
C ASP A 328 2.64 -17.54 -7.52
N THR A 329 2.17 -17.47 -8.78
CA THR A 329 3.00 -16.97 -9.90
C THR A 329 3.54 -15.53 -9.71
N LEU A 330 2.67 -14.56 -9.39
CA LEU A 330 3.03 -13.15 -9.28
C LEU A 330 2.79 -12.66 -7.84
N TYR A 331 3.88 -12.49 -7.10
CA TYR A 331 3.87 -12.00 -5.72
C TYR A 331 4.04 -10.46 -5.72
N VAL A 332 2.90 -9.76 -5.78
CA VAL A 332 2.81 -8.30 -5.58
C VAL A 332 2.89 -7.99 -4.08
N HIS A 333 4.08 -8.22 -3.51
CA HIS A 333 4.34 -8.30 -2.07
C HIS A 333 3.94 -7.02 -1.32
N SER A 334 4.56 -5.87 -1.58
CA SER A 334 4.33 -4.62 -0.84
C SER A 334 4.48 -3.36 -1.72
N LEU A 335 4.16 -2.17 -1.17
CA LEU A 335 4.36 -0.84 -1.79
C LEU A 335 3.53 -0.63 -3.09
N ARG A 336 3.78 0.44 -3.88
CA ARG A 336 2.99 0.76 -5.09
C ARG A 336 3.58 0.15 -6.36
N GLN A 337 2.72 -0.48 -7.17
CA GLN A 337 3.13 -1.25 -8.36
C GLN A 337 2.16 -1.07 -9.53
N PHE A 338 2.70 -1.00 -10.76
CA PHE A 338 1.89 -0.89 -11.99
C PHE A 338 2.24 -1.96 -13.02
N PHE A 339 1.23 -2.66 -13.54
CA PHE A 339 1.37 -3.65 -14.59
C PHE A 339 0.49 -3.25 -15.77
N ARG A 340 1.08 -3.17 -16.97
CA ARG A 340 0.39 -2.72 -18.20
C ARG A 340 0.62 -3.68 -19.36
N GLU A 341 -0.45 -4.11 -20.00
CA GLU A 341 -0.40 -5.00 -21.18
C GLU A 341 0.43 -6.29 -20.93
N CYS A 342 0.47 -6.73 -19.66
CA CYS A 342 1.17 -7.94 -19.23
C CYS A 342 0.27 -9.19 -19.33
N ASP A 343 0.88 -10.33 -19.62
CA ASP A 343 0.25 -11.65 -19.60
C ASP A 343 0.66 -12.40 -18.31
N ILE A 344 -0.31 -12.87 -17.52
CA ILE A 344 -0.06 -13.58 -16.26
C ILE A 344 -0.70 -14.97 -16.34
N TYR A 345 0.07 -16.03 -16.08
CA TYR A 345 -0.39 -17.42 -16.16
C TYR A 345 -0.22 -18.16 -14.83
N GLY A 346 -1.29 -18.79 -14.33
CA GLY A 346 -1.20 -19.60 -13.12
C GLY A 346 -2.47 -20.38 -12.80
N THR A 347 -2.58 -20.87 -11.56
CA THR A 347 -3.65 -21.74 -11.09
C THR A 347 -4.24 -21.26 -9.77
N ILE A 348 -3.56 -21.51 -8.65
CA ILE A 348 -3.96 -21.09 -7.30
C ILE A 348 -3.21 -19.80 -6.97
N ASP A 349 -3.92 -18.84 -6.38
CA ASP A 349 -3.40 -17.59 -5.81
C ASP A 349 -2.39 -16.88 -6.72
N PHE A 350 -2.61 -16.92 -8.04
CA PHE A 350 -1.52 -16.64 -8.99
C PHE A 350 -1.19 -15.15 -9.18
N VAL A 351 -1.99 -14.26 -8.58
CA VAL A 351 -1.63 -12.87 -8.26
C VAL A 351 -1.93 -12.64 -6.78
N PHE A 352 -0.91 -12.52 -5.94
CA PHE A 352 -1.07 -12.46 -4.49
C PHE A 352 -0.08 -11.53 -3.81
N GLY A 353 -0.37 -11.18 -2.56
CA GLY A 353 0.48 -10.33 -1.72
C GLY A 353 -0.35 -9.29 -0.97
N ASN A 354 0.24 -8.14 -0.66
CA ASN A 354 -0.44 -7.05 0.06
C ASN A 354 0.14 -5.68 -0.33
N SER A 355 0.42 -5.48 -1.62
CA SER A 355 0.80 -4.19 -2.23
C SER A 355 -0.42 -3.32 -2.56
N ALA A 356 -0.17 -2.09 -3.00
CA ALA A 356 -1.12 -1.31 -3.81
C ALA A 356 -0.76 -1.53 -5.29
N ALA A 357 -1.36 -2.54 -5.92
CA ALA A 357 -1.05 -2.95 -7.29
C ALA A 357 -2.21 -2.64 -8.25
N VAL A 358 -1.89 -2.07 -9.41
CA VAL A 358 -2.84 -1.91 -10.53
C VAL A 358 -2.40 -2.73 -11.74
N LEU A 359 -3.29 -3.60 -12.21
CA LEU A 359 -3.13 -4.40 -13.43
C LEU A 359 -4.07 -3.83 -14.50
N GLN A 360 -3.53 -3.02 -15.42
CA GLN A 360 -4.30 -2.30 -16.44
C GLN A 360 -4.09 -2.91 -17.83
N SER A 361 -5.20 -3.29 -18.49
CA SER A 361 -5.18 -3.94 -19.81
C SER A 361 -4.33 -5.22 -19.85
N CYS A 362 -4.22 -5.91 -18.73
CA CYS A 362 -3.50 -7.18 -18.60
C CYS A 362 -4.39 -8.37 -19.05
N ASN A 363 -3.77 -9.54 -19.21
CA ASN A 363 -4.47 -10.79 -19.42
C ASN A 363 -4.14 -11.77 -18.29
N LEU A 364 -5.16 -12.29 -17.60
CA LEU A 364 -5.00 -13.27 -16.53
C LEU A 364 -5.49 -14.63 -17.04
N TYR A 365 -4.55 -15.52 -17.35
CA TYR A 365 -4.78 -16.82 -17.96
C TYR A 365 -4.70 -17.94 -16.92
N ALA A 366 -5.86 -18.38 -16.45
CA ALA A 366 -5.96 -19.57 -15.61
C ALA A 366 -5.56 -20.84 -16.42
N ARG A 367 -4.59 -21.59 -15.91
CA ARG A 367 -4.12 -22.87 -16.45
C ARG A 367 -4.96 -24.02 -15.87
N ARG A 368 -4.71 -25.26 -16.31
CA ARG A 368 -5.29 -26.46 -15.70
C ARG A 368 -4.57 -26.75 -14.37
N PRO A 369 -5.27 -26.80 -13.21
CA PRO A 369 -4.67 -27.18 -11.93
C PRO A 369 -4.59 -28.71 -11.77
N LEU A 370 -4.12 -29.19 -10.62
CA LEU A 370 -4.19 -30.61 -10.28
C LEU A 370 -5.66 -31.06 -10.09
N PRO A 371 -5.96 -32.38 -10.11
CA PRO A 371 -7.27 -32.89 -9.72
C PRO A 371 -7.70 -32.36 -8.34
N ASN A 372 -8.98 -32.03 -8.20
CA ASN A 372 -9.61 -31.49 -6.98
C ASN A 372 -9.11 -30.10 -6.52
N GLN A 373 -8.27 -29.42 -7.30
CA GLN A 373 -7.94 -28.01 -7.08
C GLN A 373 -8.84 -27.09 -7.92
N SER A 374 -9.12 -25.90 -7.39
CA SER A 374 -9.79 -24.80 -8.10
C SER A 374 -8.80 -23.69 -8.40
N ASN A 375 -8.99 -22.99 -9.51
CA ASN A 375 -8.17 -21.82 -9.82
C ASN A 375 -8.64 -20.60 -9.00
N ILE A 376 -7.69 -19.84 -8.46
CA ILE A 376 -7.92 -18.60 -7.72
C ILE A 376 -7.04 -17.53 -8.37
N TYR A 377 -7.69 -16.47 -8.87
CA TYR A 377 -7.02 -15.41 -9.65
C TYR A 377 -6.25 -14.45 -8.77
N THR A 378 -6.82 -14.07 -7.62
CA THR A 378 -6.24 -13.12 -6.70
C THR A 378 -6.36 -13.58 -5.25
N ALA A 379 -5.29 -13.40 -4.47
CA ALA A 379 -5.28 -13.63 -3.02
C ALA A 379 -4.66 -12.42 -2.31
N GLN A 380 -5.50 -11.50 -1.83
CA GLN A 380 -5.08 -10.25 -1.20
C GLN A 380 -4.96 -10.42 0.33
N GLY A 381 -3.76 -10.13 0.87
CA GLY A 381 -3.37 -10.39 2.25
C GLY A 381 -3.62 -9.26 3.26
N ARG A 382 -4.41 -8.23 2.91
CA ARG A 382 -4.69 -7.10 3.82
C ARG A 382 -5.43 -7.56 5.07
N THR A 383 -4.82 -7.37 6.25
CA THR A 383 -5.49 -7.65 7.55
C THR A 383 -5.83 -6.41 8.35
N ASP A 384 -5.17 -5.27 8.11
CA ASP A 384 -5.47 -4.01 8.78
C ASP A 384 -6.30 -3.12 7.84
N PRO A 385 -7.51 -2.66 8.25
CA PRO A 385 -8.38 -1.84 7.41
C PRO A 385 -7.80 -0.44 7.10
N ASN A 386 -6.76 -0.01 7.82
CA ASN A 386 -6.06 1.26 7.56
C ASN A 386 -5.04 1.16 6.42
N GLN A 387 -4.65 -0.05 6.00
CA GLN A 387 -3.72 -0.23 4.88
C GLN A 387 -4.36 0.25 3.57
N ASN A 388 -3.63 1.08 2.83
CA ASN A 388 -4.02 1.58 1.49
C ASN A 388 -3.78 0.54 0.37
N THR A 389 -3.70 -0.74 0.72
CA THR A 389 -3.31 -1.85 -0.15
C THR A 389 -4.51 -2.55 -0.78
N GLY A 390 -4.27 -3.22 -1.91
CA GLY A 390 -5.27 -3.90 -2.72
C GLY A 390 -4.78 -4.17 -4.15
N ILE A 391 -5.45 -5.08 -4.83
CA ILE A 391 -5.16 -5.46 -6.22
C ILE A 391 -6.31 -4.94 -7.09
N SER A 392 -6.05 -3.92 -7.91
CA SER A 392 -7.02 -3.30 -8.82
C SER A 392 -6.83 -3.83 -10.24
N VAL A 393 -7.82 -4.54 -10.78
CA VAL A 393 -7.76 -5.16 -12.12
C VAL A 393 -8.65 -4.39 -13.09
N GLN A 394 -8.04 -3.61 -13.98
CA GLN A 394 -8.71 -2.63 -14.83
C GLN A 394 -8.60 -3.02 -16.31
N LYS A 395 -9.72 -2.95 -17.06
CA LYS A 395 -9.77 -3.15 -18.53
C LYS A 395 -9.19 -4.51 -19.02
N SER A 396 -8.95 -5.45 -18.10
CA SER A 396 -8.33 -6.76 -18.32
C SER A 396 -9.33 -7.85 -18.72
N LYS A 397 -10.03 -7.63 -19.84
CA LYS A 397 -11.04 -8.57 -20.42
C LYS A 397 -12.19 -8.97 -19.49
N ASN A 398 -12.70 -8.04 -18.67
CA ASN A 398 -13.93 -8.20 -17.88
C ASN A 398 -15.23 -8.19 -18.74
N THR A 399 -15.23 -8.87 -19.89
CA THR A 399 -16.31 -8.89 -20.89
C THR A 399 -16.58 -10.31 -21.39
N GLY A 400 -17.71 -10.52 -22.08
CA GLY A 400 -18.10 -11.83 -22.60
C GLY A 400 -18.88 -12.70 -21.59
N PRO A 401 -19.18 -13.97 -21.92
CA PRO A 401 -20.17 -14.77 -21.19
C PRO A 401 -19.89 -14.99 -19.70
N GLY A 402 -18.62 -15.04 -19.28
CA GLY A 402 -18.21 -15.20 -17.88
C GLY A 402 -18.16 -13.92 -17.04
N ALA A 403 -18.43 -12.76 -17.65
CA ALA A 403 -18.38 -11.46 -16.96
C ALA A 403 -19.63 -11.18 -16.10
N GLY A 404 -20.75 -11.87 -16.37
CA GLY A 404 -22.01 -11.68 -15.64
C GLY A 404 -21.86 -11.86 -14.12
N THR A 405 -22.51 -10.96 -13.36
CA THR A 405 -22.42 -10.93 -11.89
C THR A 405 -23.54 -11.68 -11.17
N SER A 406 -24.59 -12.09 -11.88
CA SER A 406 -25.80 -12.71 -11.31
C SER A 406 -25.58 -14.04 -10.59
N GLY A 407 -24.50 -14.77 -10.91
CA GLY A 407 -24.09 -16.02 -10.26
C GLY A 407 -22.85 -15.89 -9.37
N ARG A 408 -22.48 -14.67 -8.93
CA ARG A 408 -21.34 -14.46 -8.04
C ARG A 408 -21.67 -14.88 -6.61
N VAL A 409 -20.63 -15.16 -5.82
CA VAL A 409 -20.75 -15.59 -4.42
C VAL A 409 -21.38 -14.50 -3.55
N SER A 410 -22.22 -14.91 -2.58
CA SER A 410 -22.91 -14.02 -1.64
C SER A 410 -22.12 -13.72 -0.37
N TRP A 411 -20.79 -13.61 -0.47
CA TRP A 411 -19.93 -13.32 0.68
C TRP A 411 -20.16 -11.90 1.20
N MET A 412 -20.09 -11.71 2.52
CA MET A 412 -20.39 -10.43 3.19
C MET A 412 -19.58 -9.23 2.66
N GLY A 413 -18.35 -9.46 2.15
CA GLY A 413 -17.50 -8.43 1.55
C GLY A 413 -17.76 -8.15 0.06
N TYR A 414 -18.58 -8.95 -0.63
CA TYR A 414 -18.85 -8.76 -2.06
C TYR A 414 -19.89 -7.65 -2.29
N ARG A 415 -19.48 -6.58 -2.97
CA ARG A 415 -20.31 -5.38 -3.22
C ARG A 415 -20.97 -5.31 -4.60
N GLY A 416 -20.77 -6.31 -5.46
CA GLY A 416 -21.39 -6.31 -6.78
C GLY A 416 -20.80 -5.24 -7.71
N ILE A 417 -21.69 -4.43 -8.31
CA ILE A 417 -21.34 -3.28 -9.15
C ILE A 417 -21.31 -2.05 -8.25
N ILE A 418 -20.13 -1.44 -8.13
CA ILE A 418 -19.91 -0.20 -7.38
C ILE A 418 -20.20 1.04 -8.23
N SER A 419 -20.40 2.20 -7.61
CA SER A 419 -20.62 3.46 -8.33
C SER A 419 -19.37 3.92 -9.09
N ALA A 420 -19.51 4.83 -10.05
CA ALA A 420 -18.35 5.44 -10.72
C ALA A 420 -17.46 6.23 -9.75
N SER A 421 -18.02 6.84 -8.69
CA SER A 421 -17.24 7.51 -7.66
C SER A 421 -16.45 6.53 -6.79
N GLU A 422 -17.04 5.41 -6.38
CA GLU A 422 -16.34 4.35 -5.62
C GLU A 422 -15.30 3.66 -6.52
N ALA A 423 -15.59 3.42 -7.80
CA ALA A 423 -14.62 2.88 -8.76
C ALA A 423 -13.43 3.83 -9.01
N SER A 424 -13.65 5.15 -8.94
CA SER A 424 -12.61 6.15 -9.18
C SER A 424 -11.44 6.06 -8.19
N THR A 425 -11.69 5.63 -6.94
CA THR A 425 -10.64 5.50 -5.91
C THR A 425 -9.68 4.33 -6.15
N PHE A 426 -10.03 3.42 -7.06
CA PHE A 426 -9.20 2.26 -7.45
C PHE A 426 -8.48 2.47 -8.80
N THR A 427 -8.52 3.69 -9.36
CA THR A 427 -7.86 4.06 -10.63
C THR A 427 -6.34 4.26 -10.47
N VAL A 428 -5.59 4.28 -11.56
CA VAL A 428 -4.12 4.48 -11.51
C VAL A 428 -3.73 5.79 -10.82
N GLY A 429 -4.42 6.89 -11.13
CA GLY A 429 -4.14 8.21 -10.58
C GLY A 429 -4.50 8.36 -9.11
N SER A 430 -5.56 7.69 -8.64
CA SER A 430 -6.06 7.83 -7.27
C SER A 430 -5.59 6.75 -6.29
N PHE A 431 -5.24 5.56 -6.77
CA PHE A 431 -4.90 4.41 -5.91
C PHE A 431 -3.39 4.23 -5.70
N ILE A 432 -2.58 4.62 -6.68
CA ILE A 432 -1.11 4.46 -6.66
C ILE A 432 -0.38 5.74 -7.07
N ASP A 433 -1.05 6.89 -7.04
CA ASP A 433 -0.54 8.21 -7.44
C ASP A 433 0.08 8.24 -8.85
N GLY A 434 -0.40 7.39 -9.75
CA GLY A 434 0.28 7.07 -11.01
C GLY A 434 0.56 8.28 -11.91
N ASP A 435 -0.30 9.30 -11.88
CA ASP A 435 -0.10 10.56 -12.61
C ASP A 435 1.20 11.29 -12.22
N VAL A 436 1.69 11.09 -10.98
CA VAL A 436 2.89 11.74 -10.44
C VAL A 436 4.18 11.10 -10.92
N TRP A 437 4.21 9.76 -11.10
CA TRP A 437 5.45 9.02 -11.33
C TRP A 437 5.50 8.24 -12.65
N LEU A 438 4.38 7.70 -13.14
CA LEU A 438 4.36 6.92 -14.39
C LEU A 438 4.70 7.77 -15.61
N ALA A 439 4.38 9.07 -15.59
CA ALA A 439 4.73 10.01 -16.67
C ALA A 439 6.24 10.02 -16.99
N GLY A 440 7.11 9.78 -16.01
CA GLY A 440 8.56 9.70 -16.19
C GLY A 440 9.09 8.37 -16.74
N THR A 441 8.24 7.33 -16.87
CA THR A 441 8.69 5.94 -17.14
C THR A 441 8.64 5.52 -18.62
N SER A 442 8.03 6.33 -19.50
CA SER A 442 7.66 5.96 -20.88
C SER A 442 6.67 4.79 -21.04
N ILE A 443 6.08 4.31 -19.94
CA ILE A 443 5.04 3.27 -19.95
C ILE A 443 3.66 3.95 -20.13
N PRO A 444 2.83 3.52 -21.10
CA PRO A 444 1.51 4.09 -21.29
C PRO A 444 0.56 3.70 -20.15
N PHE A 445 -0.21 4.65 -19.64
CA PHE A 445 -1.22 4.40 -18.61
C PHE A 445 -2.46 5.27 -18.83
N SER A 446 -3.56 4.91 -18.16
CA SER A 446 -4.77 5.74 -18.06
C SER A 446 -5.01 6.03 -16.59
N GLY A 447 -4.89 7.30 -16.20
CA GLY A 447 -5.03 7.75 -14.80
C GLY A 447 -6.42 7.49 -14.21
N GLY A 448 -7.48 7.63 -15.01
CA GLY A 448 -8.89 7.46 -14.62
C GLY A 448 -9.59 6.22 -15.19
N LEU A 449 -10.92 6.22 -15.08
CA LEU A 449 -11.82 5.14 -15.53
C LEU A 449 -11.84 4.92 -17.05
#